data_AF-A0A0B7IHS7-F1
#
_entry.id   AF-A0A0B7IHS7-F1
#
_cell.length_a   1.000
_cell.length_b   1.000
_cell.length_c   1.000
_cell.angle_alpha   90.00
_cell.angle_beta   90.00
_cell.angle_gamma   90.00
#
_symmetry.space_group_name_H-M   'P 1'
#
loop_
_entity.id
_entity.type
_entity.pdbx_description
1 polymer ?
#
loop_
_entity_poly.entity_id
_entity_poly.type
_entity_poly.pdbx_seq_one_letter_code
_entity_poly.pdbx_strand_id
1 'polypeptide(L)'
;MKEKAKAEASTFVHSYMELEDKMLDWIFEEGEIAFFTKKDLANYMRYRLDDSLAQLGLGRPFAVTAEQAKPMMWFEEEVFSNSLDDFFAKRPVDYTKHDKSITANDLF
;
A
#
# COMPACT_ATOMS: atom_id res chain seq x y z
N MET A 1 -27.81 3.53 -12.99
CA MET A 1 -26.84 2.45 -12.65
C MET A 1 -25.55 3.02 -12.06
N LYS A 2 -24.78 3.84 -12.80
CA LYS A 2 -23.49 4.39 -12.32
C LYS A 2 -23.60 5.25 -11.03
N GLU A 3 -24.58 6.15 -10.96
CA GLU A 3 -24.78 7.00 -9.77
C GLU A 3 -25.12 6.21 -8.50
N LYS A 4 -25.93 5.15 -8.63
CA LYS A 4 -26.28 4.27 -7.50
C LYS A 4 -25.05 3.51 -6.99
N ALA A 5 -24.25 2.98 -7.91
CA ALA A 5 -23.00 2.28 -7.58
C ALA A 5 -21.99 3.22 -6.88
N LYS A 6 -21.91 4.48 -7.31
CA LYS A 6 -21.05 5.49 -6.67
C LYS A 6 -21.51 5.80 -5.24
N ALA A 7 -22.82 5.94 -5.02
CA ALA A 7 -23.39 6.17 -3.69
C ALA A 7 -23.19 4.97 -2.74
N GLU A 8 -23.34 3.74 -3.24
CA GLU A 8 -23.07 2.51 -2.49
C GLU A 8 -21.59 2.41 -2.11
N ALA A 9 -20.68 2.69 -3.05
CA ALA A 9 -19.24 2.70 -2.79
C ALA A 9 -18.84 3.74 -1.74
N SER A 10 -19.41 4.96 -1.80
CA SER A 10 -19.15 6.00 -0.80
C SER A 10 -19.60 5.57 0.60
N THR A 11 -20.80 4.99 0.71
CA THR A 11 -21.33 4.47 1.99
C THR A 11 -20.43 3.37 2.55
N PHE A 12 -20.00 2.45 1.69
CA PHE A 12 -19.08 1.38 2.07
C PHE A 12 -17.75 1.94 2.60
N VAL A 13 -17.15 2.89 1.90
CA VAL A 13 -15.89 3.54 2.31
C VAL A 13 -16.00 4.21 3.68
N HIS A 14 -17.11 4.90 3.96
CA HIS A 14 -17.33 5.49 5.29
C HIS A 14 -17.43 4.41 6.38
N SER A 15 -18.20 3.35 6.15
CA SER A 15 -18.31 2.24 7.11
C SER A 15 -16.97 1.52 7.33
N TYR A 16 -16.16 1.40 6.28
CA TYR A 16 -14.83 0.82 6.35
C TYR A 16 -13.89 1.68 7.21
N MET A 17 -13.93 3.00 7.04
CA MET A 17 -13.11 3.91 7.83
C MET A 17 -13.44 3.87 9.33
N GLU A 18 -14.72 3.70 9.69
CA GLU A 18 -15.12 3.53 11.10
C GLU A 18 -14.57 2.23 11.72
N LEU A 19 -14.45 1.16 10.93
CA LEU A 19 -13.85 -0.10 11.37
C LEU A 19 -12.34 0.03 11.53
N GLU A 20 -11.69 0.71 10.59
CA GLU A 20 -10.25 1.01 10.64
C GLU A 20 -9.91 1.86 11.87
N ASP A 21 -10.71 2.88 12.21
CA ASP A 21 -10.48 3.69 13.41
C ASP A 21 -10.55 2.85 14.70
N LYS A 22 -11.49 1.90 14.78
CA LYS A 22 -11.59 0.94 15.90
C LYS A 22 -10.43 -0.04 15.95
N MET A 23 -9.96 -0.48 14.78
CA MET A 23 -8.78 -1.32 14.70
C MET A 23 -7.54 -0.56 15.17
N LEU A 24 -7.41 0.72 14.82
CA LEU A 24 -6.36 1.57 15.36
C LEU A 24 -6.50 1.75 16.88
N ASP A 25 -7.70 1.94 17.42
CA ASP A 25 -7.90 1.99 18.87
C ASP A 25 -7.37 0.72 19.56
N TRP A 26 -7.63 -0.44 18.96
CA TRP A 26 -7.11 -1.71 19.46
C TRP A 26 -5.59 -1.82 19.33
N ILE A 27 -4.99 -1.43 18.21
CA ILE A 27 -3.53 -1.47 18.01
C ILE A 27 -2.79 -0.58 19.03
N PHE A 28 -3.37 0.57 19.38
CA PHE A 28 -2.79 1.51 20.34
C PHE A 28 -3.31 1.32 21.77
N GLU A 29 -3.91 0.17 22.10
CA GLU A 29 -4.46 -0.10 23.44
C GLU A 29 -3.40 -0.09 24.54
N GLU A 30 -2.17 -0.50 24.21
CA GLU A 30 -1.04 -0.53 25.15
C GLU A 30 -0.31 0.83 25.27
N GLY A 31 -0.74 1.84 24.49
CA GLY A 31 -0.19 3.19 24.53
C GLY A 31 0.38 3.68 23.20
N GLU A 32 0.76 4.96 23.16
CA GLU A 32 1.33 5.58 21.96
C GLU A 32 2.81 5.24 21.76
N ILE A 33 3.22 5.16 20.49
CA ILE A 33 4.60 4.87 20.09
C ILE A 33 5.37 6.20 20.01
N ALA A 34 6.64 6.20 20.39
CA ALA A 34 7.47 7.41 20.38
C ALA A 34 7.74 7.98 18.96
N PHE A 35 7.57 7.16 17.91
CA PHE A 35 7.96 7.51 16.54
C PHE A 35 6.84 8.18 15.74
N PHE A 36 5.58 7.81 15.96
CA PHE A 36 4.41 8.43 15.33
C PHE A 36 3.16 8.22 16.18
N THR A 37 2.19 9.12 16.04
CA THR A 37 0.94 9.05 16.81
C THR A 37 -0.14 8.27 16.05
N LYS A 38 -1.16 7.79 16.77
CA LYS A 38 -2.37 7.21 16.16
C LYS A 38 -2.97 8.16 15.12
N LYS A 39 -2.97 9.47 15.41
CA LYS A 39 -3.52 10.49 14.53
C LYS A 39 -2.74 10.60 13.21
N ASP A 40 -1.43 10.49 13.26
CA ASP A 40 -0.59 10.55 12.06
C ASP A 40 -0.87 9.35 11.13
N LEU A 41 -0.98 8.14 11.70
CA LEU A 41 -1.37 6.95 10.95
C LEU A 41 -2.80 7.06 10.40
N ALA A 42 -3.75 7.55 11.20
CA ALA A 42 -5.14 7.74 10.81
C ALA A 42 -5.29 8.74 9.64
N ASN A 43 -4.51 9.83 9.63
CA ASN A 43 -4.46 10.79 8.53
C ASN A 43 -3.81 10.16 7.28
N TYR A 44 -2.76 9.37 7.48
CA TYR A 44 -2.06 8.70 6.40
C TYR A 44 -2.96 7.68 5.66
N MET A 45 -3.71 6.85 6.39
CA MET A 45 -4.66 5.91 5.79
C MET A 45 -5.72 6.63 4.93
N ARG A 46 -6.30 7.72 5.46
CA ARG A 46 -7.28 8.54 4.74
C ARG A 46 -6.67 9.20 3.50
N TYR A 47 -5.43 9.70 3.60
CA TYR A 47 -4.71 10.28 2.46
C TYR A 47 -4.50 9.25 1.33
N ARG A 48 -4.06 8.03 1.66
CA ARG A 48 -3.89 6.95 0.66
C ARG A 48 -5.20 6.54 0.02
N LEU A 49 -6.27 6.51 0.81
CA LEU A 49 -7.58 6.14 0.32
C LEU A 49 -8.17 7.22 -0.59
N ASP A 50 -8.01 8.50 -0.24
CA ASP A 50 -8.35 9.63 -1.11
C ASP A 50 -7.60 9.58 -2.45
N ASP A 51 -6.31 9.25 -2.44
CA ASP A 51 -5.53 9.14 -3.68
C ASP A 51 -6.03 7.98 -4.55
N SER A 52 -6.29 6.82 -3.93
CA SER A 52 -6.85 5.65 -4.62
C SER A 52 -8.24 5.94 -5.23
N LEU A 53 -9.11 6.64 -4.49
CA LEU A 53 -10.43 7.03 -4.95
C LEU A 53 -10.36 8.10 -6.05
N ALA A 54 -9.40 9.02 -5.97
CA ALA A 54 -9.17 10.02 -7.02
C ALA A 54 -8.74 9.35 -8.34
N GLN A 55 -7.85 8.36 -8.28
CA GLN A 55 -7.42 7.56 -9.44
C GLN A 55 -8.60 6.80 -10.09
N LEU A 56 -9.57 6.35 -9.28
CA LEU A 56 -10.81 5.71 -9.76
C LEU A 56 -11.88 6.71 -10.26
N GLY A 57 -11.63 8.03 -10.18
CA GLY A 57 -12.59 9.06 -10.56
C GLY A 57 -13.76 9.25 -9.57
N LEU A 58 -13.62 8.74 -8.34
CA LEU A 58 -14.63 8.82 -7.30
C LEU A 58 -14.52 10.08 -6.44
N GLY A 59 -13.39 10.78 -6.50
CA GLY A 59 -13.14 12.03 -5.77
C GLY A 59 -12.37 11.81 -4.47
N ARG A 60 -12.33 12.83 -3.61
CA ARG A 60 -11.60 12.82 -2.32
C ARG A 60 -12.56 13.10 -1.16
N PRO A 61 -13.21 12.08 -0.60
CA PRO A 61 -14.20 12.26 0.47
C PRO A 61 -13.59 12.72 1.80
N PHE A 62 -12.32 12.44 2.09
CA PHE A 62 -11.69 12.80 3.37
C PHE A 62 -10.91 14.11 3.34
N ALA A 63 -10.53 14.57 2.15
CA ALA A 63 -9.85 15.83 1.88
C ALA A 63 -8.63 16.07 2.80
N VAL A 64 -7.87 15.02 3.09
CA VAL A 64 -6.67 15.14 3.95
C VAL A 64 -5.59 15.94 3.24
N THR A 65 -5.06 16.95 3.92
CA THR A 65 -4.00 17.79 3.36
C THR A 65 -2.67 17.06 3.35
N ALA A 66 -1.82 17.35 2.36
CA ALA A 66 -0.48 16.76 2.28
C ALA A 66 0.37 17.05 3.53
N GLU A 67 0.14 18.17 4.20
CA GLU A 67 0.81 18.54 5.45
C GLU A 67 0.46 17.59 6.61
N GLN A 68 -0.78 17.13 6.69
CA GLN A 68 -1.26 16.19 7.72
C GLN A 68 -0.73 14.77 7.50
N ALA A 69 -0.46 14.40 6.24
CA ALA A 69 0.08 13.09 5.90
C ALA A 69 1.62 13.05 5.89
N LYS A 70 2.28 14.22 5.86
CA LYS A 70 3.74 14.37 5.84
C LYS A 70 4.49 13.56 6.91
N PRO A 71 4.02 13.46 8.17
CA PRO A 71 4.72 12.70 9.21
C PRO A 71 4.88 11.21 8.89
N MET A 72 4.05 10.65 8.01
CA MET A 72 4.06 9.23 7.65
C MET A 72 4.62 8.96 6.24
N MET A 73 5.08 9.99 5.51
CA MET A 73 5.59 9.82 4.14
C MET A 73 6.86 8.97 4.04
N TRP A 74 7.63 8.88 5.12
CA TRP A 74 8.80 8.00 5.22
C TRP A 74 8.44 6.52 4.97
N PHE A 75 7.18 6.14 5.20
CA PHE A 75 6.72 4.77 4.98
C PHE A 75 6.88 4.35 3.52
N GLU A 76 6.57 5.23 2.57
CA GLU A 76 6.77 4.95 1.15
C GLU A 76 8.26 4.75 0.86
N GLU A 77 9.11 5.66 1.34
CA GLU A 77 10.57 5.60 1.16
C GLU A 77 11.16 4.29 1.69
N GLU A 78 10.74 3.84 2.88
CA GLU A 78 11.21 2.60 3.50
C GLU A 78 10.76 1.35 2.73
N VAL A 79 9.52 1.33 2.25
CA VAL A 79 8.98 0.22 1.44
C VAL A 79 9.75 0.10 0.13
N PHE A 80 10.07 1.23 -0.53
CA PHE A 80 10.85 1.23 -1.77
C PHE A 80 12.33 0.89 -1.52
N SER A 81 12.92 1.35 -0.41
CA SER A 81 14.32 1.11 -0.06
C SER A 81 14.63 -0.39 0.12
N ASN A 82 13.78 -1.11 0.85
CA ASN A 82 13.93 -2.56 1.06
C ASN A 82 13.78 -3.40 -0.23
N SER A 83 13.19 -2.84 -1.29
CA SER A 83 12.98 -3.56 -2.56
C SER A 83 14.20 -3.57 -3.49
N LEU A 84 15.23 -2.76 -3.21
CA LEU A 84 16.37 -2.57 -4.10
C LEU A 84 17.52 -3.57 -3.87
N ASP A 85 17.63 -4.19 -2.69
CA ASP A 85 18.78 -5.04 -2.33
C ASP A 85 18.46 -6.55 -2.26
N ASP A 86 17.21 -6.94 -2.54
CA ASP A 86 16.79 -8.35 -2.50
C ASP A 86 16.87 -9.05 -3.88
N PHE A 87 18.06 -9.03 -4.48
CA PHE A 87 18.37 -9.82 -5.68
C PHE A 87 18.77 -11.27 -5.34
N PHE A 88 19.33 -11.50 -4.15
CA PHE A 88 19.84 -12.81 -3.71
C PHE A 88 18.97 -13.54 -2.68
N ALA A 89 18.04 -12.89 -1.97
CA ALA A 89 17.14 -13.57 -1.04
C ALA A 89 15.87 -14.08 -1.76
N LYS A 90 15.44 -13.43 -2.84
CA LYS A 90 14.54 -14.02 -3.85
C LYS A 90 15.29 -15.04 -4.70
N ARG A 91 15.43 -16.27 -4.19
CA ARG A 91 15.95 -17.39 -4.99
C ARG A 91 15.10 -17.56 -6.26
N PRO A 92 15.66 -17.45 -7.47
CA PRO A 92 14.96 -17.85 -8.68
C PRO A 92 14.65 -19.34 -8.58
N VAL A 93 13.38 -19.73 -8.66
CA VAL A 93 12.94 -21.14 -8.77
C VAL A 93 12.99 -21.64 -10.22
N ASP A 94 13.45 -20.79 -11.14
CA ASP A 94 13.61 -21.10 -12.55
C ASP A 94 14.90 -21.91 -12.75
N TYR A 95 14.78 -23.23 -12.67
CA TYR A 95 15.81 -24.16 -13.14
C TYR A 95 15.47 -24.59 -14.57
N THR A 96 16.41 -24.48 -15.51
CA THR A 96 16.30 -25.12 -16.82
C THR A 96 16.82 -26.56 -16.71
N LYS A 97 15.90 -27.54 -16.63
CA LYS A 97 16.26 -28.97 -16.45
C LYS A 97 17.01 -29.58 -17.64
N HIS A 98 16.96 -28.95 -18.81
CA HIS A 98 17.48 -29.49 -20.07
C HIS A 98 18.18 -28.44 -20.92
N ASP A 99 18.92 -27.52 -20.30
CA ASP A 99 19.80 -26.64 -21.07
C ASP A 99 20.99 -27.46 -21.61
N LYS A 100 20.88 -27.92 -22.87
CA LYS A 100 22.00 -28.55 -23.56
C LYS A 100 22.91 -27.44 -24.05
N SER A 101 24.13 -27.36 -23.52
CA SER A 101 25.18 -26.58 -24.16
C SER A 101 25.40 -27.11 -25.58
N ILE A 102 25.13 -26.27 -26.58
CA ILE A 102 25.43 -26.55 -27.98
C ILE A 102 26.81 -25.94 -28.25
N THR A 103 27.78 -26.77 -28.62
CA THR A 103 29.11 -26.28 -29.04
C THR A 103 29.17 -26.10 -30.55
N ALA A 104 30.18 -25.40 -31.07
CA ALA A 104 30.32 -25.20 -32.52
C ALA A 104 30.40 -26.52 -33.31
N ASN A 105 30.85 -27.61 -32.67
CA ASN A 105 30.88 -28.97 -33.23
C ASN A 105 29.49 -29.65 -33.27
N ASP A 106 28.48 -29.11 -32.60
CA ASP A 106 27.09 -29.61 -32.63
C ASP A 106 26.23 -28.89 -33.69
N LEU A 107 26.73 -27.76 -34.25
CA LEU A 107 26.01 -26.90 -35.20
C LEU A 107 26.51 -27.04 -36.65
N PHE A 108 27.56 -27.82 -36.89
CA PHE A 108 28.14 -28.08 -38.21
C PHE A 108 28.61 -29.53 -38.35
#